data_AF-O16003-F1
#
_entry.id   AF-O16003-F1
#
_cell.length_a   1.000
_cell.length_b   1.000
_cell.length_c   1.000
_cell.angle_alpha   90.00
_cell.angle_beta   90.00
_cell.angle_gamma   90.00
#
_symmetry.space_group_name_H-M   'P 1'
#
loop_
_entity.id
_entity.type
_entity.pdbx_description
1 polymer ?
#
loop_
_entity_poly.entity_id
_entity_poly.type
_entity_poly.pdbx_seq_one_letter_code
_entity_poly.pdbx_strand_id
1 'polypeptide(L)'
;MLFLLDSSGSVGDENFDKMKEFVKSIVLNFDVDNQLTRIGIIRFDSDAEIIIQLSDHKTLKDLLNDIDSIRYNEGIQTRIDKALERAMEAFSEKNGGRADATKALVLLADGQNSFIEGSQDLNEELKPLIDAKVFRYVIGIGRELDLKELEDIATNNIAIYADSFDELKFKVDEQISRIAERGCQGPPGPPGKNGAPGRDGKPGTDGLAGISLQGEQGSPGRKGSKGIQGDAVGDGTEGEKGDIGDEGPIGFPGCTNEIGEINDIPTDIAFALDASASFYEEGFQQEKDFIKSVIDKIELSSSGVRVGVLTYSDEAKIRIRFDYSFDKEDVKKAIDNIPYDSMGTRIDLGLEAA
;
A
#
# COMPACT_ATOMS: atom_id res chain seq x y z
N MET A 1 -11.54 -0.54 1.70
CA MET A 1 -10.92 -1.70 2.35
C MET A 1 -12.01 -2.68 2.72
N LEU A 2 -11.76 -3.97 2.54
CA LEU A 2 -12.68 -5.04 2.92
C LEU A 2 -12.09 -5.89 4.03
N PHE A 3 -12.91 -6.32 4.97
CA PHE A 3 -12.59 -7.39 5.91
C PHE A 3 -13.39 -8.63 5.54
N LEU A 4 -12.73 -9.78 5.43
CA LEU A 4 -13.37 -11.08 5.29
C LEU A 4 -13.30 -11.78 6.65
N LEU A 5 -14.46 -12.01 7.27
CA LEU A 5 -14.57 -12.60 8.60
C LEU A 5 -15.10 -14.02 8.51
N ASP A 6 -14.30 -14.98 8.98
CA ASP A 6 -14.71 -16.36 9.13
C ASP A 6 -15.79 -16.48 10.21
N SER A 7 -16.96 -17.04 9.87
CA SER A 7 -18.05 -17.37 10.79
C SER A 7 -18.32 -18.86 10.87
N SER A 8 -17.33 -19.69 10.54
CA SER A 8 -17.40 -21.13 10.72
C SER A 8 -17.49 -21.53 12.19
N GLY A 9 -17.94 -22.75 12.44
CA GLY A 9 -18.19 -23.31 13.76
C GLY A 9 -16.93 -23.50 14.62
N SER A 10 -15.75 -23.55 14.02
CA SER A 10 -14.46 -23.63 14.74
C SER A 10 -14.15 -22.34 15.49
N VAL A 11 -14.58 -21.21 14.95
CA VAL A 11 -14.39 -19.89 15.56
C VAL A 11 -15.15 -19.81 16.88
N GLY A 12 -16.47 -20.02 16.86
CA GLY A 12 -17.34 -19.83 18.02
C GLY A 12 -17.67 -18.35 18.31
N ASP A 13 -18.79 -18.11 18.98
CA ASP A 13 -19.37 -16.77 19.19
C ASP A 13 -18.41 -15.80 19.91
N GLU A 14 -17.74 -16.26 20.98
CA GLU A 14 -16.80 -15.44 21.75
C GLU A 14 -15.60 -14.97 20.90
N ASN A 15 -15.06 -15.85 20.07
CA ASN A 15 -13.93 -15.51 19.21
C ASN A 15 -14.35 -14.65 18.01
N PHE A 16 -15.59 -14.82 17.54
CA PHE A 16 -16.17 -13.94 16.54
C PHE A 16 -16.31 -12.51 17.05
N ASP A 17 -16.71 -12.34 18.32
CA ASP A 17 -16.68 -11.04 18.99
C ASP A 17 -15.27 -10.45 19.07
N LYS A 18 -14.25 -11.27 19.39
CA LYS A 18 -12.84 -10.83 19.37
C LYS A 18 -12.40 -10.36 17.98
N MET A 19 -12.83 -11.03 16.90
CA MET A 19 -12.57 -10.56 15.53
C MET A 19 -13.23 -9.22 15.23
N LYS A 20 -14.48 -9.01 15.66
CA LYS A 20 -15.16 -7.71 15.52
C LYS A 20 -14.40 -6.60 16.25
N GLU A 21 -13.98 -6.84 17.49
CA GLU A 21 -13.17 -5.88 18.25
C GLU A 21 -11.84 -5.58 17.58
N PHE A 22 -11.21 -6.60 16.99
CA PHE A 22 -9.99 -6.40 16.22
C PHE A 22 -10.23 -5.55 14.97
N VAL A 23 -11.29 -5.82 14.19
CA VAL A 23 -11.66 -4.97 13.04
C VAL A 23 -11.90 -3.52 13.50
N LYS A 24 -12.64 -3.33 14.60
CA LYS A 24 -12.88 -2.01 15.21
C LYS A 24 -11.56 -1.31 15.53
N SER A 25 -10.61 -2.01 16.14
CA SER A 25 -9.29 -1.45 16.47
C SER A 25 -8.51 -0.99 15.23
N ILE A 26 -8.64 -1.68 14.10
CA ILE A 26 -8.02 -1.26 12.84
C ILE A 26 -8.74 -0.03 12.27
N VAL A 27 -10.07 -0.07 12.14
CA VAL A 27 -10.82 0.99 11.44
C VAL A 27 -10.79 2.33 12.18
N LEU A 28 -10.57 2.33 13.51
CA LEU A 28 -10.35 3.55 14.31
C LEU A 28 -9.14 4.37 13.85
N ASN A 29 -8.20 3.77 13.11
CA ASN A 29 -7.00 4.44 12.60
C ASN A 29 -7.19 5.06 11.20
N PHE A 30 -8.39 4.98 10.63
CA PHE A 30 -8.69 5.49 9.29
C PHE A 30 -9.69 6.64 9.32
N ASP A 31 -9.53 7.57 8.37
CA ASP A 31 -10.47 8.68 8.19
C ASP A 31 -11.71 8.24 7.40
N VAL A 32 -12.69 7.72 8.14
CA VAL A 32 -14.00 7.29 7.64
C VAL A 32 -14.97 8.47 7.51
N ASP A 33 -14.90 9.43 8.43
CA ASP A 33 -15.83 10.57 8.48
C ASP A 33 -15.71 11.47 7.24
N ASN A 34 -14.50 11.69 6.74
CA ASN A 34 -14.27 12.42 5.50
C ASN A 34 -14.34 11.53 4.25
N GLN A 35 -14.74 10.26 4.39
CA GLN A 35 -14.87 9.28 3.32
C GLN A 35 -13.56 9.00 2.55
N LEU A 36 -12.41 9.35 3.16
CA LEU A 36 -11.09 9.04 2.61
C LEU A 36 -10.86 7.53 2.58
N THR A 37 -11.37 6.81 3.58
CA THR A 37 -11.42 5.36 3.62
C THR A 37 -12.86 4.88 3.77
N ARG A 38 -13.24 3.88 2.97
CA ARG A 38 -14.52 3.18 3.07
C ARG A 38 -14.28 1.74 3.48
N ILE A 39 -15.04 1.24 4.43
CA ILE A 39 -14.89 -0.10 5.00
C ILE A 39 -16.08 -0.99 4.62
N GLY A 40 -15.81 -2.13 4.02
CA GLY A 40 -16.82 -3.16 3.80
C GLY A 40 -16.46 -4.41 4.59
N ILE A 41 -17.47 -5.20 4.93
CA ILE A 41 -17.30 -6.47 5.64
C ILE A 41 -18.07 -7.56 4.91
N ILE A 42 -17.34 -8.61 4.57
CA ILE A 42 -17.90 -9.87 4.12
C ILE A 42 -17.75 -10.86 5.27
N ARG A 43 -18.84 -11.53 5.61
CA ARG A 43 -18.82 -12.68 6.51
C ARG A 43 -18.93 -13.93 5.66
N PHE A 44 -18.16 -14.96 5.98
CA PHE A 44 -18.18 -16.20 5.22
C PHE A 44 -18.11 -17.44 6.11
N ASP A 45 -18.78 -18.48 5.67
CA ASP A 45 -18.71 -19.82 6.24
C ASP A 45 -18.89 -20.89 5.15
N SER A 46 -20.08 -21.46 4.98
CA SER A 46 -20.46 -22.31 3.85
C SER A 46 -20.82 -21.50 2.60
N ASP A 47 -21.16 -20.21 2.77
CA ASP A 47 -21.31 -19.22 1.70
C ASP A 47 -20.70 -17.89 2.17
N ALA A 48 -20.59 -16.89 1.29
CA ALA A 48 -20.12 -15.55 1.60
C ALA A 48 -21.25 -14.52 1.46
N GLU A 49 -21.32 -13.56 2.37
CA GLU A 49 -22.33 -12.50 2.39
C GLU A 49 -21.70 -11.13 2.66
N ILE A 50 -22.05 -10.12 1.86
CA ILE A 50 -21.64 -8.73 2.10
C ILE A 50 -22.56 -8.17 3.19
N ILE A 51 -22.05 -8.07 4.42
CA ILE A 51 -22.81 -7.60 5.58
C ILE A 51 -22.80 -6.07 5.65
N ILE A 52 -21.65 -5.48 5.33
CA ILE A 52 -21.47 -4.02 5.26
C ILE A 52 -20.88 -3.68 3.90
N GLN A 53 -21.58 -2.88 3.11
CA GLN A 53 -21.08 -2.34 1.85
C GLN A 53 -20.17 -1.13 2.11
N LEU A 54 -19.28 -0.82 1.17
CA LEU A 54 -18.39 0.34 1.27
C LEU A 54 -19.17 1.67 1.34
N SER A 55 -20.42 1.71 0.90
CA SER A 55 -21.29 2.89 0.91
C SER A 55 -22.21 3.02 2.13
N ASP A 56 -22.30 2.01 3.00
CA ASP A 56 -23.36 1.95 4.03
C ASP A 56 -23.17 2.96 5.16
N HIS A 57 -21.92 3.30 5.47
CA HIS A 57 -21.56 4.16 6.60
C HIS A 57 -21.10 5.54 6.13
N LYS A 58 -21.59 6.58 6.84
CA LYS A 58 -21.14 7.97 6.63
C LYS A 58 -20.13 8.41 7.66
N THR A 59 -20.24 7.89 8.87
CA THR A 59 -19.37 8.23 9.99
C THR A 59 -18.71 6.98 10.55
N LEU A 60 -17.57 7.17 11.21
CA LEU A 60 -16.89 6.12 11.96
C LEU A 60 -17.83 5.53 13.02
N LYS A 61 -18.63 6.36 13.67
CA LYS A 61 -19.60 5.89 14.67
C LYS A 61 -20.64 4.94 14.07
N ASP A 62 -21.18 5.26 12.90
CA ASP A 62 -22.16 4.40 12.23
C ASP A 62 -21.52 3.05 11.89
N LEU A 63 -20.31 3.08 11.31
CA LEU A 63 -19.54 1.88 10.99
C LEU A 63 -19.31 1.00 12.23
N LEU A 64 -18.92 1.58 13.37
CA LEU A 64 -18.70 0.81 14.60
C LEU A 64 -19.99 0.12 15.09
N ASN A 65 -21.15 0.79 15.00
CA ASN A 65 -22.43 0.18 15.35
C ASN A 65 -22.82 -0.93 14.37
N ASP A 66 -22.57 -0.73 13.08
CA ASP A 66 -22.84 -1.73 12.06
C ASP A 66 -21.99 -2.98 12.32
N ILE A 67 -20.70 -2.82 12.66
CA ILE A 67 -19.80 -3.91 13.05
C ILE A 67 -20.34 -4.65 14.28
N ASP A 68 -20.73 -3.93 15.34
CA ASP A 68 -21.27 -4.53 16.57
C ASP A 68 -22.53 -5.37 16.28
N SER A 69 -23.32 -4.99 15.28
CA SER A 69 -24.57 -5.66 14.89
C SER A 69 -24.39 -6.95 14.07
N ILE A 70 -23.17 -7.23 13.60
CA ILE A 70 -22.87 -8.43 12.81
C ILE A 70 -23.11 -9.67 13.67
N ARG A 71 -24.02 -10.52 13.19
CA ARG A 71 -24.37 -11.78 13.85
C ARG A 71 -23.34 -12.85 13.51
N TYR A 72 -23.12 -13.75 14.45
CA TYR A 72 -22.44 -15.02 14.18
C TYR A 72 -23.48 -16.05 13.70
N ASN A 73 -23.12 -16.87 12.70
CA ASN A 73 -24.05 -17.80 12.05
C ASN A 73 -23.74 -19.28 12.29
N GLU A 74 -22.62 -19.61 12.95
CA GLU A 74 -22.21 -20.99 13.24
C GLU A 74 -22.19 -21.90 11.99
N GLY A 75 -21.62 -21.41 10.88
CA GLY A 75 -21.59 -22.20 9.66
C GLY A 75 -20.67 -23.43 9.79
N ILE A 76 -20.94 -24.50 9.04
CA ILE A 76 -20.27 -25.80 9.25
C ILE A 76 -18.96 -25.91 8.44
N GLN A 77 -18.66 -24.91 7.60
CA GLN A 77 -17.56 -24.92 6.64
C GLN A 77 -16.83 -23.58 6.66
N THR A 78 -15.63 -23.60 6.08
CA THR A 78 -14.76 -22.43 5.89
C THR A 78 -14.48 -22.27 4.39
N ARG A 79 -15.31 -21.49 3.68
CA ARG A 79 -15.25 -21.28 2.22
C ARG A 79 -14.58 -19.95 1.88
N ILE A 80 -13.25 -19.93 1.99
CA ILE A 80 -12.42 -18.77 1.66
C ILE A 80 -12.56 -18.43 0.17
N ASP A 81 -12.65 -19.44 -0.69
CA ASP A 81 -12.89 -19.28 -2.12
C ASP A 81 -14.14 -18.43 -2.42
N LYS A 82 -15.25 -18.68 -1.71
CA LYS A 82 -16.48 -17.88 -1.84
C LYS A 82 -16.32 -16.45 -1.36
N ALA A 83 -15.55 -16.24 -0.29
CA ALA A 83 -15.28 -14.91 0.23
C ALA A 83 -14.44 -14.08 -0.75
N LEU A 84 -13.43 -14.71 -1.38
CA LEU A 84 -12.60 -14.09 -2.42
C LEU A 84 -13.41 -13.79 -3.69
N GLU A 85 -14.25 -14.72 -4.15
CA GLU A 85 -15.19 -14.53 -5.26
C GLU A 85 -16.07 -13.29 -5.00
N ARG A 86 -16.64 -13.19 -3.79
CA ARG A 86 -17.54 -12.09 -3.41
C ARG A 86 -16.83 -10.74 -3.24
N ALA A 87 -15.53 -10.75 -2.93
CA ALA A 87 -14.78 -9.51 -2.71
C ALA A 87 -14.78 -8.59 -3.93
N MET A 88 -14.76 -9.13 -5.15
CA MET A 88 -14.84 -8.33 -6.37
C MET A 88 -16.19 -7.61 -6.51
N GLU A 89 -17.29 -8.28 -6.14
CA GLU A 89 -18.60 -7.64 -6.09
C GLU A 89 -18.61 -6.52 -5.03
N ALA A 90 -18.07 -6.78 -3.84
CA ALA A 90 -18.01 -5.80 -2.76
C ALA A 90 -17.16 -4.56 -3.12
N PHE A 91 -16.12 -4.71 -3.95
CA PHE A 91 -15.34 -3.59 -4.49
C PHE A 91 -15.99 -2.84 -5.66
N SER A 92 -17.14 -3.28 -6.16
CA SER A 92 -17.82 -2.61 -7.28
C SER A 92 -18.34 -1.23 -6.90
N GLU A 93 -18.48 -0.34 -7.89
CA GLU A 93 -19.05 1.00 -7.68
C GLU A 93 -20.47 0.97 -7.11
N LYS A 94 -21.25 -0.07 -7.47
CA LYS A 94 -22.60 -0.32 -6.93
C LYS A 94 -22.59 -0.44 -5.40
N ASN A 95 -21.54 -1.05 -4.84
CA ASN A 95 -21.39 -1.27 -3.41
C ASN A 95 -20.52 -0.19 -2.74
N GLY A 96 -20.24 0.93 -3.44
CA GLY A 96 -19.46 2.06 -2.90
C GLY A 96 -17.97 2.03 -3.21
N GLY A 97 -17.51 1.10 -4.05
CA GLY A 97 -16.15 1.04 -4.54
C GLY A 97 -15.73 2.28 -5.35
N ARG A 98 -14.44 2.59 -5.30
CA ARG A 98 -13.84 3.73 -6.01
C ARG A 98 -12.75 3.24 -6.95
N ALA A 99 -12.78 3.70 -8.21
CA ALA A 99 -11.80 3.31 -9.22
C ALA A 99 -10.40 3.86 -8.90
N ASP A 100 -10.33 5.09 -8.39
CA ASP A 100 -9.11 5.84 -8.03
C ASP A 100 -8.54 5.46 -6.65
N ALA A 101 -9.28 4.68 -5.86
CA ALA A 101 -8.84 4.29 -4.53
C ALA A 101 -8.03 2.99 -4.54
N THR A 102 -6.99 2.96 -3.69
CA THR A 102 -6.28 1.73 -3.33
C THR A 102 -7.26 0.74 -2.70
N LYS A 103 -7.20 -0.51 -3.17
CA LYS A 103 -8.05 -1.60 -2.70
C LYS A 103 -7.22 -2.50 -1.80
N ALA A 104 -7.71 -2.71 -0.59
CA ALA A 104 -7.10 -3.58 0.41
C ALA A 104 -8.16 -4.53 0.96
N LEU A 105 -7.77 -5.78 1.17
CA LEU A 105 -8.57 -6.88 1.69
C LEU A 105 -7.80 -7.50 2.86
N VAL A 106 -8.47 -7.68 3.99
CA VAL A 106 -7.94 -8.34 5.18
C VAL A 106 -8.77 -9.59 5.45
N LEU A 107 -8.15 -10.76 5.33
CA LEU A 107 -8.77 -12.05 5.65
C LEU A 107 -8.46 -12.43 7.09
N LEU A 108 -9.48 -12.74 7.88
CA LEU A 108 -9.35 -13.33 9.22
C LEU A 108 -9.97 -14.72 9.20
N ALA A 109 -9.15 -15.75 9.41
CA ALA A 109 -9.56 -17.14 9.38
C ALA A 109 -8.80 -17.96 10.43
N ASP A 110 -9.45 -18.98 10.99
CA ASP A 110 -8.85 -19.88 11.99
C ASP A 110 -8.45 -21.26 11.44
N GLY A 111 -8.63 -21.45 10.14
CA GLY A 111 -8.37 -22.72 9.46
C GLY A 111 -8.21 -22.57 7.96
N GLN A 112 -8.08 -23.72 7.31
CA GLN A 112 -7.93 -23.84 5.86
C GLN A 112 -9.29 -23.86 5.14
N ASN A 113 -9.26 -23.57 3.84
CA ASN A 113 -10.42 -23.68 2.99
C ASN A 113 -10.98 -25.12 2.97
N SER A 114 -12.30 -25.22 3.05
CA SER A 114 -13.00 -26.49 2.98
C SER A 114 -13.06 -27.00 1.54
N PHE A 115 -12.41 -28.14 1.26
CA PHE A 115 -12.42 -28.81 -0.05
C PHE A 115 -13.61 -29.78 -0.15
N ILE A 116 -14.73 -29.28 -0.66
CA ILE A 116 -15.98 -30.02 -0.84
C ILE A 116 -16.49 -29.92 -2.29
N GLU A 117 -17.56 -30.64 -2.62
CA GLU A 117 -18.21 -30.52 -3.93
C GLU A 117 -18.66 -29.06 -4.16
N GLY A 118 -18.15 -28.44 -5.23
CA GLY A 118 -18.38 -27.03 -5.53
C GLY A 118 -17.32 -26.05 -4.99
N SER A 119 -16.23 -26.53 -4.37
CA SER A 119 -15.05 -25.72 -4.07
C SER A 119 -14.31 -25.32 -5.35
N GLN A 120 -13.86 -24.07 -5.39
CA GLN A 120 -13.02 -23.52 -6.46
C GLN A 120 -11.54 -23.55 -6.06
N ASP A 121 -10.65 -23.51 -7.05
CA ASP A 121 -9.23 -23.34 -6.81
C ASP A 121 -8.98 -21.89 -6.38
N LEU A 122 -8.37 -21.71 -5.19
CA LEU A 122 -8.05 -20.39 -4.66
C LEU A 122 -7.19 -19.58 -5.62
N ASN A 123 -6.29 -20.22 -6.38
CA ASN A 123 -5.45 -19.53 -7.36
C ASN A 123 -6.28 -18.93 -8.51
N GLU A 124 -7.39 -19.56 -8.88
CA GLU A 124 -8.31 -19.03 -9.89
C GLU A 124 -9.11 -17.86 -9.33
N GLU A 125 -9.62 -17.97 -8.10
CA GLU A 125 -10.38 -16.90 -7.42
C GLU A 125 -9.51 -15.67 -7.08
N LEU A 126 -8.20 -15.85 -6.94
CA LEU A 126 -7.27 -14.75 -6.70
C LEU A 126 -6.95 -13.95 -7.96
N LYS A 127 -7.07 -14.51 -9.17
CA LYS A 127 -6.70 -13.81 -10.42
C LYS A 127 -7.40 -12.45 -10.58
N PRO A 128 -8.73 -12.34 -10.43
CA PRO A 128 -9.40 -11.04 -10.53
C PRO A 128 -8.91 -10.02 -9.50
N LEU A 129 -8.61 -10.47 -8.28
CA LEU A 129 -8.09 -9.62 -7.20
C LEU A 129 -6.66 -9.16 -7.50
N ILE A 130 -5.82 -10.03 -8.06
CA ILE A 130 -4.46 -9.73 -8.50
C ILE A 130 -4.48 -8.72 -9.66
N ASP A 131 -5.29 -8.96 -10.69
CA ASP A 131 -5.43 -8.09 -11.86
C ASP A 131 -5.95 -6.70 -11.47
N ALA A 132 -6.86 -6.65 -10.49
CA ALA A 132 -7.37 -5.41 -9.90
C ALA A 132 -6.40 -4.76 -8.89
N LYS A 133 -5.20 -5.31 -8.70
CA LYS A 133 -4.16 -4.84 -7.77
C LYS A 133 -4.67 -4.64 -6.34
N VAL A 134 -5.54 -5.55 -5.89
CA VAL A 134 -6.02 -5.56 -4.51
C VAL A 134 -4.90 -6.05 -3.60
N PHE A 135 -4.49 -5.24 -2.63
CA PHE A 135 -3.59 -5.68 -1.56
C PHE A 135 -4.32 -6.64 -0.64
N ARG A 136 -3.77 -7.82 -0.40
CA ARG A 136 -4.37 -8.88 0.41
C ARG A 136 -3.49 -9.13 1.63
N TYR A 137 -4.07 -8.94 2.80
CA TYR A 137 -3.48 -9.24 4.10
C TYR A 137 -4.22 -10.43 4.68
N VAL A 138 -3.49 -11.38 5.24
CA VAL A 138 -4.07 -12.60 5.80
C VAL A 138 -3.67 -12.70 7.26
N ILE A 139 -4.65 -12.97 8.10
CA ILE A 139 -4.50 -13.18 9.54
C ILE A 139 -4.99 -14.60 9.83
N GLY A 140 -4.03 -15.50 9.99
CA GLY A 140 -4.29 -16.87 10.41
C GLY A 140 -4.30 -16.93 11.94
N ILE A 141 -5.33 -17.53 12.52
CA ILE A 141 -5.52 -17.59 13.97
C ILE A 141 -5.53 -19.05 14.42
N GLY A 142 -4.70 -19.41 15.39
CA GLY A 142 -4.61 -20.77 15.91
C GLY A 142 -3.43 -21.56 15.35
N ARG A 143 -3.43 -22.86 15.63
CA ARG A 143 -2.24 -23.73 15.48
C ARG A 143 -2.35 -24.77 14.36
N GLU A 144 -3.54 -24.94 13.77
CA GLU A 144 -3.83 -25.91 12.72
C GLU A 144 -4.08 -25.20 11.38
N LEU A 145 -3.16 -24.32 11.00
CA LEU A 145 -3.24 -23.52 9.77
C LEU A 145 -2.46 -24.17 8.62
N ASP A 146 -3.04 -24.13 7.41
CA ASP A 146 -2.26 -24.35 6.19
C ASP A 146 -1.56 -23.03 5.82
N LEU A 147 -0.34 -22.86 6.35
CA LEU A 147 0.45 -21.64 6.14
C LEU A 147 0.68 -21.34 4.66
N LYS A 148 0.81 -22.38 3.84
CA LYS A 148 1.04 -22.20 2.40
C LYS A 148 -0.20 -21.63 1.71
N GLU A 149 -1.38 -22.15 2.05
CA GLU A 149 -2.64 -21.62 1.52
C GLU A 149 -2.81 -20.12 1.89
N LEU A 150 -2.54 -19.77 3.14
CA LEU A 150 -2.64 -18.39 3.62
C LEU A 150 -1.59 -17.46 2.98
N GLU A 151 -0.36 -17.95 2.79
CA GLU A 151 0.70 -17.22 2.11
C GLU A 151 0.40 -17.00 0.62
N ASP A 152 -0.17 -17.99 -0.06
CA ASP A 152 -0.56 -17.91 -1.47
C ASP A 152 -1.67 -16.85 -1.68
N ILE A 153 -2.57 -16.68 -0.71
CA ILE A 153 -3.58 -15.61 -0.71
C ILE A 153 -2.94 -14.23 -0.46
N ALA A 154 -2.01 -14.17 0.50
CA ALA A 154 -1.39 -12.92 0.94
C ALA A 154 -0.56 -12.26 -0.17
N THR A 155 -0.56 -10.92 -0.21
CA THR A 155 0.31 -10.20 -1.15
C THR A 155 1.75 -10.22 -0.64
N ASN A 156 2.65 -10.84 -1.42
CA ASN A 156 4.07 -11.02 -1.10
C ASN A 156 4.31 -11.86 0.18
N ASN A 157 3.49 -12.90 0.41
CA ASN A 157 3.59 -13.82 1.55
C ASN A 157 3.50 -13.14 2.92
N ILE A 158 2.79 -12.01 3.02
CA ILE A 158 2.55 -11.33 4.30
C ILE A 158 1.30 -11.91 4.96
N ALA A 159 1.46 -13.09 5.53
CA ALA A 159 0.51 -13.68 6.46
C ALA A 159 0.98 -13.39 7.90
N ILE A 160 0.07 -12.92 8.74
CA ILE A 160 0.32 -12.69 10.16
C ILE A 160 -0.40 -13.80 10.94
N TYR A 161 0.34 -14.39 11.85
CA TYR A 161 -0.14 -15.51 12.64
C TYR A 161 -0.33 -15.07 14.10
N ALA A 162 -1.48 -15.41 14.66
CA ALA A 162 -1.80 -15.25 16.06
C ALA A 162 -2.05 -16.63 16.65
N ASP A 163 -1.49 -16.96 17.81
CA ASP A 163 -1.68 -18.29 18.41
C ASP A 163 -3.13 -18.47 18.90
N SER A 164 -3.82 -17.36 19.17
CA SER A 164 -5.21 -17.33 19.59
C SER A 164 -5.88 -16.00 19.24
N PHE A 165 -7.21 -15.97 19.29
CA PHE A 165 -7.99 -14.74 19.09
C PHE A 165 -7.68 -13.65 20.12
N ASP A 166 -7.21 -14.01 21.32
CA ASP A 166 -6.82 -13.06 22.35
C ASP A 166 -5.56 -12.26 22.00
N GLU A 167 -4.75 -12.77 21.07
CA GLU A 167 -3.53 -12.11 20.62
C GLU A 167 -3.75 -11.09 19.51
N LEU A 168 -4.93 -11.10 18.86
CA LEU A 168 -5.27 -10.18 17.79
C LEU A 168 -5.04 -8.71 18.20
N LYS A 169 -5.38 -8.36 19.44
CA LYS A 169 -5.18 -7.01 19.99
C LYS A 169 -3.72 -6.54 20.00
N PHE A 170 -2.75 -7.46 20.02
CA PHE A 170 -1.32 -7.13 19.97
C PHE A 170 -0.78 -7.07 18.55
N LYS A 171 -1.55 -7.51 17.55
CA LYS A 171 -1.16 -7.48 16.13
C LYS A 171 -1.58 -6.19 15.44
N VAL A 172 -2.35 -5.32 16.10
CA VAL A 172 -2.93 -4.10 15.50
C VAL A 172 -1.86 -3.17 14.91
N ASP A 173 -0.79 -2.89 15.65
CA ASP A 173 0.25 -1.95 15.21
C ASP A 173 1.08 -2.50 14.03
N GLU A 174 1.37 -3.80 14.05
CA GLU A 174 2.03 -4.49 12.93
C GLU A 174 1.17 -4.42 11.66
N GLN A 175 -0.15 -4.55 11.81
CA GLN A 175 -1.12 -4.55 10.71
C GLN A 175 -1.30 -3.15 10.13
N ILE A 176 -1.45 -2.14 10.98
CA ILE A 176 -1.60 -0.74 10.54
C ILE A 176 -0.36 -0.30 9.78
N SER A 177 0.84 -0.61 10.29
CA SER A 177 2.09 -0.25 9.62
C SER A 177 2.17 -0.86 8.22
N ARG A 178 1.87 -2.15 8.07
CA ARG A 178 1.90 -2.83 6.76
C ARG A 178 0.82 -2.34 5.79
N ILE A 179 -0.39 -2.07 6.29
CA ILE A 179 -1.51 -1.53 5.48
C ILE A 179 -1.20 -0.09 5.03
N ALA A 180 -0.65 0.73 5.93
CA ALA A 180 -0.30 2.12 5.68
C ALA A 180 0.89 2.26 4.72
N GLU A 181 1.96 1.46 4.91
CA GLU A 181 3.15 1.48 4.06
C GLU A 181 2.85 1.21 2.57
N ARG A 182 1.86 0.35 2.28
CA ARG A 182 1.54 -0.09 0.91
C ARG A 182 0.33 0.60 0.30
N GLY A 183 -0.45 1.34 1.09
CA GLY A 183 -1.52 2.23 0.62
C GLY A 183 -1.03 3.43 -0.19
N CYS A 184 0.29 3.67 -0.24
CA CYS A 184 0.92 4.94 -0.62
C CYS A 184 1.23 5.16 -2.12
N GLN A 185 0.69 4.38 -3.07
CA GLN A 185 0.89 4.73 -4.48
C GLN A 185 -0.01 5.92 -4.84
N GLY A 186 0.53 7.14 -4.73
CA GLY A 186 -0.14 8.36 -5.17
C GLY A 186 -0.44 8.31 -6.67
N PRO A 187 -1.56 8.90 -7.13
CA PRO A 187 -1.85 8.99 -8.56
C PRO A 187 -0.70 9.70 -9.30
N PRO A 188 -0.46 9.37 -10.60
CA PRO A 188 0.50 10.10 -11.41
C PRO A 188 0.27 11.61 -11.31
N GLY A 189 1.36 12.38 -11.24
CA GLY A 189 1.28 13.84 -11.22
C GLY A 189 0.50 14.39 -12.42
N PRO A 190 -0.17 15.55 -12.28
CA PRO A 190 -0.86 16.16 -13.40
C PRO A 190 0.11 16.43 -14.56
N PRO A 191 -0.33 16.28 -15.83
CA PRO A 191 0.50 16.61 -16.99
C PRO A 191 1.07 18.04 -16.90
N GLY A 192 2.31 18.20 -17.35
CA GLY A 192 2.96 19.51 -17.45
C GLY A 192 2.18 20.50 -18.34
N LYS A 193 2.42 21.79 -18.17
CA LYS A 193 1.81 22.81 -19.02
C LYS A 193 2.42 22.73 -20.43
N ASN A 194 1.58 22.88 -21.45
CA ASN A 194 2.06 22.97 -22.84
C ASN A 194 3.04 24.14 -22.99
N GLY A 195 4.11 23.92 -23.75
CA GLY A 195 5.08 24.97 -24.09
C GLY A 195 4.44 26.08 -24.92
N ALA A 196 5.10 27.24 -24.95
CA ALA A 196 4.64 28.36 -25.75
C ALA A 196 4.63 28.00 -27.25
N PRO A 197 3.61 28.43 -28.02
CA PRO A 197 3.63 28.30 -29.47
C PRO A 197 4.88 28.95 -30.07
N GLY A 198 5.45 28.32 -31.09
CA GLY A 198 6.58 28.85 -31.83
C GLY A 198 6.23 30.17 -32.54
N ARG A 199 7.25 30.98 -32.85
CA ARG A 199 7.05 32.24 -33.57
C ARG A 199 6.78 31.95 -35.04
N ASP A 200 5.78 32.65 -35.58
CA ASP A 200 5.46 32.59 -37.00
C ASP A 200 6.69 32.97 -37.86
N GLY A 201 6.85 32.25 -38.97
CA GLY A 201 7.87 32.53 -39.97
C GLY A 201 7.70 33.94 -40.57
N LYS A 202 8.81 34.56 -40.98
CA LYS A 202 8.72 35.86 -41.65
C LYS A 202 8.00 35.70 -42.99
N PRO A 203 7.07 36.60 -43.33
CA PRO A 203 6.46 36.62 -44.65
C PRO A 203 7.53 36.70 -45.74
N GLY A 204 7.30 36.00 -46.86
CA GLY A 204 8.14 36.13 -48.05
C GLY A 204 8.18 37.58 -48.55
N THR A 205 9.28 37.98 -49.17
CA THR A 205 9.38 39.32 -49.75
C THR A 205 8.49 39.42 -50.98
N ASP A 206 7.76 40.52 -51.10
CA ASP A 206 7.00 40.82 -52.32
C ASP A 206 7.92 40.81 -53.54
N GLY A 207 7.44 40.23 -54.64
CA GLY A 207 8.17 40.22 -55.90
C GLY A 207 8.48 41.63 -56.39
N LEU A 208 9.64 41.80 -57.04
CA LEU A 208 10.02 43.07 -57.66
C LEU A 208 8.93 43.54 -58.62
N ALA A 209 8.57 44.83 -58.53
CA ALA A 209 7.62 45.44 -59.44
C ALA A 209 8.08 45.28 -60.90
N GLY A 210 7.21 44.72 -61.74
CA GLY A 210 7.52 44.52 -63.16
C GLY A 210 7.87 45.83 -63.85
N ILE A 211 8.96 45.83 -64.60
CA ILE A 211 9.43 47.01 -65.34
C ILE A 211 8.43 47.27 -66.49
N SER A 212 7.62 48.30 -66.38
CA SER A 212 6.81 48.79 -67.49
C SER A 212 7.59 49.86 -68.23
N LEU A 213 8.05 49.54 -69.45
CA LEU A 213 8.52 50.55 -70.38
C LEU A 213 7.28 51.20 -71.02
N GLN A 214 6.97 52.43 -70.60
CA GLN A 214 5.92 53.21 -71.22
C GLN A 214 6.37 53.62 -72.63
N GLY A 215 5.83 52.93 -73.65
CA GLY A 215 6.02 53.31 -75.05
C GLY A 215 5.17 54.51 -75.42
N GLU A 216 5.71 55.43 -76.22
CA GLU A 216 4.93 56.52 -76.82
C GLU A 216 3.81 55.96 -77.70
N GLN A 217 2.64 56.60 -77.64
CA GLN A 217 1.39 56.10 -78.20
C GLN A 217 1.42 56.08 -79.74
N GLY A 218 1.55 54.87 -80.30
CA GLY A 218 1.33 54.55 -81.71
C GLY A 218 -0.01 53.86 -81.97
N SER A 219 -0.43 53.84 -83.24
CA SER A 219 -1.70 53.28 -83.75
C SER A 219 -2.02 51.84 -83.26
N PRO A 220 -3.31 51.43 -83.18
CA PRO A 220 -3.74 50.23 -82.43
C PRO A 220 -2.95 48.96 -82.80
N GLY A 221 -2.01 48.58 -81.95
CA GLY A 221 -1.15 47.40 -82.12
C GLY A 221 -1.83 46.10 -81.68
N ARG A 222 -1.35 44.97 -82.22
CA ARG A 222 -1.77 43.63 -81.77
C ARG A 222 -1.63 43.52 -80.25
N LYS A 223 -2.63 42.92 -79.60
CA LYS A 223 -2.71 42.71 -78.14
C LYS A 223 -1.33 42.27 -77.62
N GLY A 224 -0.72 43.07 -76.75
CA GLY A 224 0.64 42.83 -76.25
C GLY A 224 0.75 41.44 -75.62
N SER A 225 1.90 40.79 -75.80
CA SER A 225 2.22 39.54 -75.13
C SER A 225 2.08 39.73 -73.62
N LYS A 226 1.42 38.77 -72.96
CA LYS A 226 1.30 38.73 -71.49
C LYS A 226 2.69 38.91 -70.90
N GLY A 227 2.86 39.85 -69.96
CA GLY A 227 4.16 40.12 -69.34
C GLY A 227 4.76 38.85 -68.75
N ILE A 228 6.09 38.73 -68.77
CA ILE A 228 6.80 37.64 -68.09
C ILE A 228 6.40 37.65 -66.62
N GLN A 229 5.88 36.52 -66.14
CA GLN A 229 5.60 36.35 -64.71
C GLN A 229 6.94 36.43 -63.98
N GLY A 230 7.05 37.33 -62.99
CA GLY A 230 8.27 37.47 -62.20
C GLY A 230 8.64 36.14 -61.53
N ASP A 231 9.94 35.88 -61.42
CA ASP A 231 10.45 34.67 -60.76
C ASP A 231 9.88 34.59 -59.33
N ALA A 232 9.44 33.40 -58.92
CA ALA A 232 8.99 33.17 -57.55
C ALA A 232 10.20 33.34 -56.61
N VAL A 233 10.23 34.44 -55.85
CA VAL A 233 11.33 34.71 -54.92
C VAL A 233 10.98 34.12 -53.56
N GLY A 234 11.47 32.89 -53.33
CA GLY A 234 11.60 32.23 -52.02
C GLY A 234 10.33 32.09 -51.18
N ASP A 235 9.90 30.85 -50.94
CA ASP A 235 8.88 30.57 -49.93
C ASP A 235 9.33 31.11 -48.56
N GLY A 236 8.37 31.62 -47.77
CA GLY A 236 8.64 32.12 -46.42
C GLY A 236 9.37 31.09 -45.56
N THR A 237 10.19 31.55 -44.62
CA THR A 237 10.93 30.63 -43.74
C THR A 237 9.95 29.85 -42.86
N GLU A 238 10.14 28.54 -42.71
CA GLU A 238 9.38 27.72 -41.76
C GLU A 238 9.48 28.31 -40.34
N GLY A 239 8.37 28.36 -39.62
CA GLY A 239 8.33 28.90 -38.26
C GLY A 239 9.16 28.07 -37.29
N GLU A 240 9.64 28.70 -36.21
CA GLU A 240 10.39 27.97 -35.19
C GLU A 240 9.48 26.97 -34.48
N LYS A 241 9.99 25.77 -34.21
CA LYS A 241 9.27 24.77 -33.40
C LYS A 241 9.07 25.33 -32.00
N GLY A 242 7.84 25.24 -31.48
CA GLY A 242 7.52 25.70 -30.12
C GLY A 242 8.34 24.96 -29.05
N ASP A 243 8.47 25.61 -27.90
CA ASP A 243 9.26 25.09 -26.79
C ASP A 243 8.67 23.77 -26.27
N ILE A 244 9.54 22.87 -25.82
CA ILE A 244 9.12 21.66 -25.10
C ILE A 244 8.48 22.13 -23.79
N GLY A 245 7.27 21.65 -23.49
CA GLY A 245 6.58 22.00 -22.23
C GLY A 245 7.34 21.52 -21.01
N ASP A 246 7.14 22.18 -19.88
CA ASP A 246 7.78 21.81 -18.61
C ASP A 246 7.39 20.38 -18.22
N GLU A 247 8.34 19.61 -17.67
CA GLU A 247 8.01 18.36 -17.00
C GLU A 247 7.03 18.64 -15.86
N GLY A 248 5.98 17.83 -15.75
CA GLY A 248 5.03 17.93 -14.65
C GLY A 248 5.73 17.74 -13.30
N PRO A 249 5.19 18.29 -12.20
CA PRO A 249 5.74 18.02 -10.88
C PRO A 249 5.77 16.51 -10.64
N ILE A 250 6.90 16.00 -10.13
CA ILE A 250 7.02 14.62 -9.67
C ILE A 250 5.87 14.37 -8.70
N GLY A 251 5.05 13.35 -8.98
CA GLY A 251 3.96 12.95 -8.08
C GLY A 251 4.51 12.68 -6.68
N PHE A 252 3.68 12.80 -5.65
CA PHE A 252 4.13 12.51 -4.29
C PHE A 252 4.88 11.17 -4.25
N PRO A 253 6.10 11.12 -3.68
CA PRO A 253 6.87 9.89 -3.64
C PRO A 253 6.03 8.83 -2.95
N GLY A 254 5.68 7.78 -3.68
CA GLY A 254 5.11 6.60 -3.08
C GLY A 254 6.19 5.87 -2.31
N CYS A 255 5.82 5.25 -1.18
CA CYS A 255 6.64 4.22 -0.58
C CYS A 255 6.87 3.14 -1.65
N THR A 256 8.14 2.83 -1.92
CA THR A 256 8.59 2.09 -3.11
C THR A 256 7.91 0.73 -3.24
N ASN A 257 7.19 0.53 -4.35
CA ASN A 257 6.61 -0.75 -4.79
C ASN A 257 7.64 -1.64 -5.51
N GLU A 258 8.82 -1.74 -4.95
CA GLU A 258 9.76 -2.80 -5.31
C GLU A 258 10.12 -3.49 -4.02
N ILE A 259 10.22 -4.82 -4.05
CA ILE A 259 11.05 -5.56 -3.10
C ILE A 259 12.50 -5.20 -3.47
N GLY A 260 12.84 -3.92 -3.30
CA GLY A 260 14.18 -3.43 -3.18
C GLY A 260 14.47 -3.54 -1.70
N GLU A 261 15.43 -4.39 -1.40
CA GLU A 261 16.18 -4.47 -0.15
C GLU A 261 15.83 -3.38 0.88
N ILE A 262 15.52 -3.79 2.11
CA ILE A 262 15.34 -2.93 3.30
C ILE A 262 16.57 -1.99 3.54
N ASN A 263 17.60 -2.09 2.72
CA ASN A 263 18.95 -1.56 2.88
C ASN A 263 19.13 -0.12 2.35
N ASP A 264 18.20 0.43 1.55
CA ASP A 264 18.38 1.73 0.89
C ASP A 264 17.58 2.90 1.49
N ILE A 265 16.79 2.66 2.56
CA ILE A 265 16.12 3.73 3.31
C ILE A 265 16.84 3.91 4.65
N PRO A 266 17.40 5.10 4.95
CA PRO A 266 17.95 5.39 6.26
C PRO A 266 16.89 5.14 7.36
N THR A 267 17.06 4.08 8.14
CA THR A 267 16.03 3.57 9.06
C THR A 267 16.65 3.21 10.39
N ASP A 268 16.11 3.78 11.47
CA ASP A 268 16.50 3.46 12.85
C ASP A 268 15.47 2.50 13.46
N ILE A 269 15.91 1.30 13.81
CA ILE A 269 15.05 0.26 14.40
C ILE A 269 15.46 0.06 15.86
N ALA A 270 14.63 0.51 16.79
CA ALA A 270 14.82 0.26 18.22
C ALA A 270 14.02 -0.96 18.68
N PHE A 271 14.68 -1.88 19.39
CA PHE A 271 14.02 -2.99 20.09
C PHE A 271 13.95 -2.68 21.59
N ALA A 272 12.75 -2.75 22.16
CA ALA A 272 12.53 -2.64 23.59
C ALA A 272 12.23 -4.03 24.18
N LEU A 273 13.16 -4.58 24.97
CA LEU A 273 13.04 -5.89 25.60
C LEU A 273 12.49 -5.75 27.02
N ASP A 274 11.60 -6.66 27.40
CA ASP A 274 11.14 -6.76 28.78
C ASP A 274 12.16 -7.57 29.59
N ALA A 275 12.86 -6.89 30.51
CA ALA A 275 13.83 -7.51 31.40
C ALA A 275 13.25 -7.81 32.80
N SER A 276 11.93 -7.76 32.95
CA SER A 276 11.27 -7.89 34.24
C SER A 276 11.11 -9.32 34.75
N ALA A 277 10.99 -9.45 36.07
CA ALA A 277 10.90 -10.73 36.79
C ALA A 277 9.72 -11.64 36.38
N SER A 278 8.75 -11.15 35.60
CA SER A 278 7.60 -11.94 35.10
C SER A 278 7.94 -12.89 33.95
N PHE A 279 9.10 -12.71 33.32
CA PHE A 279 9.59 -13.61 32.27
C PHE A 279 10.65 -14.55 32.83
N TYR A 280 10.42 -15.87 32.74
CA TYR A 280 11.47 -16.85 33.02
C TYR A 280 12.65 -16.62 32.06
N GLU A 281 13.88 -16.91 32.49
CA GLU A 281 15.14 -16.70 31.73
C GLU A 281 15.08 -17.22 30.27
N GLU A 282 14.28 -18.27 30.04
CA GLU A 282 14.00 -18.84 28.73
C GLU A 282 13.25 -17.89 27.78
N GLY A 283 12.26 -17.13 28.28
CA GLY A 283 11.52 -16.15 27.49
C GLY A 283 12.38 -14.95 27.07
N PHE A 284 13.25 -14.48 27.96
CA PHE A 284 14.20 -13.42 27.63
C PHE A 284 15.22 -13.87 26.56
N GLN A 285 15.60 -15.14 26.58
CA GLN A 285 16.44 -15.72 25.53
C GLN A 285 15.69 -15.80 24.19
N GLN A 286 14.39 -16.12 24.20
CA GLN A 286 13.55 -16.12 23.00
C GLN A 286 13.42 -14.72 22.37
N GLU A 287 13.29 -13.66 23.19
CA GLU A 287 13.29 -12.27 22.69
C GLU A 287 14.63 -11.90 22.02
N LYS A 288 15.76 -12.27 22.65
CA LYS A 288 17.09 -12.09 22.04
C LYS A 288 17.20 -12.83 20.71
N ASP A 289 16.77 -14.09 20.66
CA ASP A 289 16.83 -14.92 19.46
C ASP A 289 15.95 -14.36 18.33
N PHE A 290 14.78 -13.81 18.67
CA PHE A 290 13.93 -13.09 17.74
C PHE A 290 14.65 -11.88 17.13
N ILE A 291 15.25 -11.00 17.94
CA ILE A 291 15.94 -9.81 17.45
C ILE A 291 17.11 -10.20 16.54
N LYS A 292 17.89 -11.23 16.92
CA LYS A 292 18.96 -11.74 16.06
C LYS A 292 18.43 -12.26 14.72
N SER A 293 17.26 -12.91 14.70
CA SER A 293 16.62 -13.37 13.46
C SER A 293 16.17 -12.22 12.54
N VAL A 294 15.83 -11.06 13.11
CA VAL A 294 15.53 -9.84 12.35
C VAL A 294 16.82 -9.25 11.78
N ILE A 295 17.90 -9.17 12.58
CA ILE A 295 19.22 -8.67 12.15
C ILE A 295 19.79 -9.50 10.99
N ASP A 296 19.59 -10.82 11.01
CA ASP A 296 20.04 -11.68 9.91
C ASP A 296 19.40 -11.30 8.56
N LYS A 297 18.19 -10.72 8.57
CA LYS A 297 17.42 -10.34 7.38
C LYS A 297 17.65 -8.91 6.88
N ILE A 298 18.37 -8.05 7.61
CA ILE A 298 18.59 -6.62 7.27
C ILE A 298 20.08 -6.31 7.10
N GLU A 299 20.49 -5.48 6.15
CA GLU A 299 21.89 -5.04 6.05
C GLU A 299 22.11 -3.75 6.86
N LEU A 300 23.00 -3.84 7.85
CA LEU A 300 23.33 -2.73 8.72
C LEU A 300 24.37 -1.82 8.04
N SER A 301 24.13 -0.52 8.08
CA SER A 301 25.11 0.46 7.61
C SER A 301 24.92 1.81 8.28
N SER A 302 25.94 2.66 8.23
CA SER A 302 25.87 4.00 8.82
C SER A 302 24.91 4.95 8.09
N SER A 303 24.55 4.64 6.85
CA SER A 303 23.67 5.45 6.00
C SER A 303 22.34 4.78 5.66
N GLY A 304 22.16 3.50 6.00
CA GLY A 304 20.94 2.71 5.77
C GLY A 304 20.30 2.31 7.10
N VAL A 305 20.20 1.01 7.36
CA VAL A 305 19.56 0.50 8.58
C VAL A 305 20.51 0.52 9.78
N ARG A 306 20.05 1.10 10.89
CA ARG A 306 20.74 1.11 12.18
C ARG A 306 19.86 0.47 13.24
N VAL A 307 20.46 -0.26 14.18
CA VAL A 307 19.71 -0.99 15.22
C VAL A 307 20.11 -0.51 16.60
N GLY A 308 19.11 -0.23 17.42
CA GLY A 308 19.24 0.09 18.84
C GLY A 308 18.50 -0.96 19.66
N VAL A 309 18.96 -1.19 20.89
CA VAL A 309 18.31 -2.11 21.82
C VAL A 309 18.27 -1.47 23.19
N LEU A 310 17.10 -1.43 23.81
CA LEU A 310 16.89 -1.02 25.19
C LEU A 310 16.16 -2.10 25.96
N THR A 311 16.42 -2.18 27.26
CA THR A 311 15.68 -3.06 28.17
C THR A 311 14.86 -2.20 29.10
N TYR A 312 13.62 -2.59 29.39
CA TYR A 312 12.81 -1.96 30.43
C TYR A 312 12.42 -2.98 31.51
N SER A 313 12.44 -2.52 32.76
CA SER A 313 11.97 -3.24 33.95
C SER A 313 11.45 -2.17 34.91
N ASP A 314 12.09 -1.95 36.06
CA ASP A 314 11.84 -0.81 36.95
C ASP A 314 12.47 0.50 36.40
N GLU A 315 13.41 0.37 35.47
CA GLU A 315 14.06 1.45 34.72
C GLU A 315 14.25 1.04 33.27
N ALA A 316 14.27 2.01 32.35
CA ALA A 316 14.67 1.79 30.96
C ALA A 316 16.17 2.07 30.77
N LYS A 317 16.88 1.14 30.13
CA LYS A 317 18.32 1.21 29.90
C LYS A 317 18.62 0.93 28.44
N ILE A 318 19.26 1.88 27.76
CA ILE A 318 19.80 1.68 26.42
C ILE A 318 20.99 0.71 26.54
N ARG A 319 20.89 -0.45 25.87
CA ARG A 319 21.91 -1.51 25.85
C ARG A 319 22.78 -1.45 24.61
N ILE A 320 22.18 -1.12 23.48
CA ILE A 320 22.83 -0.96 22.18
C ILE A 320 22.32 0.34 21.58
N ARG A 321 23.24 1.23 21.20
CA ARG A 321 22.91 2.48 20.49
C ARG A 321 22.94 2.24 18.99
N PHE A 322 22.23 3.07 18.23
CA PHE A 322 22.23 3.02 16.76
C PHE A 322 23.62 3.16 16.11
N ASP A 323 24.58 3.76 16.82
CA ASP A 323 25.97 3.95 16.37
C ASP A 323 26.94 2.90 16.93
N TYR A 324 26.45 1.82 17.57
CA TYR A 324 27.28 0.81 18.23
C TYR A 324 28.16 0.01 17.25
N SER A 325 27.55 -0.66 16.27
CA SER A 325 28.25 -1.41 15.22
C SER A 325 27.31 -1.62 14.04
N PHE A 326 27.90 -1.71 12.85
CA PHE A 326 27.20 -2.09 11.61
C PHE A 326 27.61 -3.51 11.15
N ASP A 327 28.41 -4.21 11.94
CA ASP A 327 28.70 -5.64 11.73
C ASP A 327 27.65 -6.49 12.44
N LYS A 328 26.99 -7.38 11.70
CA LYS A 328 25.90 -8.22 12.24
C LYS A 328 26.37 -9.12 13.37
N GLU A 329 27.57 -9.69 13.29
CA GLU A 329 28.07 -10.58 14.33
C GLU A 329 28.39 -9.83 15.62
N ASP A 330 28.89 -8.60 15.51
CA ASP A 330 29.14 -7.75 16.68
C ASP A 330 27.84 -7.30 17.37
N VAL A 331 26.80 -6.97 16.59
CA VAL A 331 25.48 -6.62 17.15
C VAL A 331 24.82 -7.85 17.79
N LYS A 332 24.86 -9.01 17.15
CA LYS A 332 24.30 -10.26 17.71
C LYS A 332 25.01 -10.67 19.01
N LYS A 333 26.35 -10.57 19.08
CA LYS A 333 27.10 -10.78 20.33
C LYS A 333 26.73 -9.77 21.41
N ALA A 334 26.50 -8.51 21.05
CA ALA A 334 26.07 -7.52 22.02
C ALA A 334 24.69 -7.86 22.61
N ILE A 335 23.76 -8.37 21.78
CA ILE A 335 22.43 -8.84 22.20
C ILE A 335 22.54 -10.03 23.16
N ASP A 336 23.37 -11.03 22.82
CA ASP A 336 23.58 -12.20 23.68
C ASP A 336 24.07 -11.79 25.07
N ASN A 337 24.94 -10.79 25.14
CA ASN A 337 25.50 -10.27 26.39
C ASN A 337 24.58 -9.32 27.18
N ILE A 338 23.37 -9.00 26.68
CA ILE A 338 22.43 -8.18 27.45
C ILE A 338 22.02 -8.96 28.71
N PRO A 339 22.29 -8.46 29.92
CA PRO A 339 21.93 -9.17 31.13
C PRO A 339 20.42 -9.14 31.36
N TYR A 340 19.90 -10.23 31.92
CA TYR A 340 18.55 -10.29 32.45
C TYR A 340 18.55 -9.62 33.84
N ASP A 341 17.89 -8.46 33.96
CA ASP A 341 18.01 -7.61 35.16
C ASP A 341 17.07 -8.04 36.31
N SER A 342 16.05 -8.88 36.06
CA SER A 342 15.23 -9.58 37.09
C SER A 342 14.63 -8.72 38.22
N MET A 343 14.22 -7.48 37.95
CA MET A 343 13.42 -6.66 38.88
C MET A 343 12.10 -6.23 38.23
N GLY A 344 11.22 -5.48 38.92
CA GLY A 344 9.79 -5.33 38.58
C GLY A 344 9.50 -4.73 37.19
N THR A 345 8.23 -4.75 36.75
CA THR A 345 7.81 -4.32 35.40
C THR A 345 7.19 -2.90 35.41
N ARG A 346 7.76 -1.94 34.68
CA ARG A 346 7.24 -0.59 34.42
C ARG A 346 7.40 -0.20 32.94
N ILE A 347 6.38 -0.56 32.15
CA ILE A 347 6.29 -0.31 30.69
C ILE A 347 6.35 1.20 30.34
N ASP A 348 5.95 2.07 31.26
CA ASP A 348 5.91 3.52 31.09
C ASP A 348 7.30 4.16 30.88
N LEU A 349 8.37 3.58 31.42
CA LEU A 349 9.72 4.12 31.26
C LEU A 349 10.37 3.70 29.94
N GLY A 350 9.95 2.58 29.34
CA GLY A 350 10.44 2.12 28.05
C GLY A 350 10.13 3.09 26.91
N LEU A 351 8.93 3.71 26.94
CA LEU A 351 8.50 4.71 25.95
C LEU A 351 9.16 6.08 26.11
N GLU A 352 9.68 6.43 27.30
CA GLU A 352 10.36 7.72 27.52
C GLU A 352 11.85 7.69 27.13
N ALA A 353 12.45 6.50 27.06
CA ALA A 353 13.84 6.29 26.71
C ALA A 353 14.09 5.89 25.23
N ALA A 354 13.05 5.40 24.55
CA ALA A 354 13.03 5.13 23.10
C ALA A 354 12.88 6.44 22.33
#